data_AF-A0AAJ1BPW8-F1
#
_entry.id   AF-A0AAJ1BPW8-F1
#
_cell.length_a   1.000
_cell.length_b   1.000
_cell.length_c   1.000
_cell.angle_alpha   90.00
_cell.angle_beta   90.00
_cell.angle_gamma   90.00
#
_symmetry.space_group_name_H-M   'P 1'
#
loop_
_entity.id
_entity.type
_entity.pdbx_description
1 polymer ?
#
loop_
_entity_poly.entity_id
_entity_poly.type
_entity_poly.pdbx_seq_one_letter_code
_entity_poly.pdbx_strand_id
1 'polypeptide(L)'
;VFATALIVLARHRSKSLELDLPHIMGMEMPIAMAIGGLVAAHVASHLGPGGSNQDLLDLAVVTVLLLELVAISLTGQDNLLDRIPIALDWVVLPLLAGRMLGAIAVEALPFPLSIDPFEGDMLEWEMPWMLLESALILCVLTDVWVDRRRRAAGREDWKNSSGRGARSLAIVLLSFGPAGILAVASAIVQGWRYRQPSAVGIAIPAGLMALFAAGNWFGPAMDVFPEVTMATGLLLLVLCAMTVPLKGGDWTMMLAFNSHLLIIAVTVAHQATSVLLPVLLIALSSTVWIVGILQLRRALRIWGLADLLVAIVYGLIFVEGIFEPTTLLVALVVVAAELGVVSWLGLRNEEQLVKD
;
A
#
# COMPACT_ATOMS: atom_id res chain seq x y z
N VAL A 1 13.90 -13.31 26.17
CA VAL A 1 15.16 -13.57 26.94
C VAL A 1 15.63 -15.02 26.83
N PHE A 2 14.95 -16.02 27.41
CA PHE A 2 15.41 -17.42 27.35
C PHE A 2 15.50 -17.96 25.91
N ALA A 3 14.48 -17.71 25.08
CA ALA A 3 14.51 -18.06 23.66
C ALA A 3 15.69 -17.39 22.91
N THR A 4 15.90 -16.08 23.14
CA THR A 4 17.04 -15.32 22.59
C THR A 4 18.38 -15.96 22.96
N ALA A 5 18.57 -16.35 24.23
CA ALA A 5 19.79 -17.00 24.69
C ALA A 5 20.02 -18.37 24.04
N LEU A 6 18.96 -19.18 23.89
CA LEU A 6 19.05 -20.47 23.20
C LEU A 6 19.42 -20.30 21.71
N ILE A 7 18.89 -19.28 21.04
CA ILE A 7 19.19 -19.00 19.63
C ILE A 7 20.64 -18.54 19.46
N VAL A 8 21.13 -17.67 20.34
CA VAL A 8 22.53 -17.24 20.36
C VAL A 8 23.44 -18.45 20.57
N LEU A 9 23.13 -19.33 21.53
CA LEU A 9 23.91 -20.54 21.80
C LEU A 9 23.88 -21.51 20.61
N ALA A 10 22.70 -21.75 20.04
CA ALA A 10 22.54 -22.63 18.88
C ALA A 10 23.33 -22.10 17.67
N ARG A 11 23.23 -20.81 17.37
CA ARG A 11 23.97 -20.16 16.28
C ARG A 11 25.48 -20.21 16.51
N HIS A 12 25.93 -19.96 17.73
CA HIS A 12 27.34 -20.05 18.09
C HIS A 12 27.88 -21.47 17.90
N ARG A 13 27.11 -22.49 18.32
CA ARG A 13 27.45 -23.90 18.14
C ARG A 13 27.49 -24.30 16.66
N SER A 14 26.49 -23.92 15.87
CA SER A 14 26.47 -24.22 14.43
C SER A 14 27.66 -23.59 13.70
N LYS A 15 28.00 -22.34 14.03
CA LYS A 15 29.16 -21.65 13.44
C LYS A 15 30.49 -22.30 13.88
N SER A 16 30.59 -22.78 15.13
CA SER A 16 31.77 -23.54 15.59
C SER A 16 31.94 -24.90 14.93
N LEU A 17 30.87 -25.43 14.33
CA LEU A 17 30.83 -26.72 13.63
C LEU A 17 30.87 -26.58 12.11
N GLU A 18 31.06 -25.36 11.58
CA GLU A 18 31.06 -25.05 10.13
C GLU A 18 29.81 -25.56 9.39
N LEU A 19 28.66 -25.62 10.08
CA LEU A 19 27.41 -26.08 9.49
C LEU A 19 26.64 -24.92 8.87
N ASP A 20 26.33 -25.05 7.57
CA ASP A 20 25.39 -24.15 6.89
C ASP A 20 23.96 -24.39 7.39
N LEU A 21 23.38 -23.36 8.02
CA LEU A 21 22.00 -23.41 8.48
C LEU A 21 21.04 -23.24 7.29
N PRO A 22 19.91 -24.00 7.25
CA PRO A 22 18.89 -23.78 6.24
C PRO A 22 18.28 -22.38 6.39
N HIS A 23 17.78 -21.83 5.28
CA HIS A 23 17.20 -20.49 5.25
C HIS A 23 15.71 -20.55 4.93
N ILE A 24 14.91 -19.71 5.59
CA ILE A 24 13.49 -19.48 5.30
C ILE A 24 13.34 -18.02 4.89
N MET A 25 12.88 -17.77 3.66
CA MET A 25 12.76 -16.42 3.08
C MET A 25 14.00 -15.54 3.36
N GLY A 26 15.20 -16.12 3.19
CA GLY A 26 16.48 -15.43 3.36
C GLY A 26 16.97 -15.26 4.80
N MET A 27 16.20 -15.67 5.82
CA MET A 27 16.60 -15.66 7.23
C MET A 27 17.08 -17.04 7.68
N GLU A 28 18.08 -17.09 8.57
CA GLU A 28 18.56 -18.33 9.20
C GLU A 28 17.38 -19.03 9.93
N MET A 29 17.12 -20.31 9.62
CA MET A 29 15.92 -21.04 10.07
C MET A 29 15.67 -20.98 11.59
N PRO A 30 16.67 -21.11 12.48
CA PRO A 30 16.42 -21.00 13.93
C PRO A 30 15.84 -19.63 14.34
N ILE A 31 16.31 -18.56 13.70
CA ILE A 31 15.85 -17.19 13.96
C ILE A 31 14.44 -17.00 13.38
N ALA A 32 14.22 -17.46 12.14
CA ALA A 32 12.90 -17.41 11.50
C ALA A 32 11.82 -18.12 12.32
N MET A 33 12.11 -19.35 12.80
CA MET A 33 11.19 -20.13 13.63
C MET A 33 10.93 -19.46 14.98
N ALA A 34 11.94 -18.82 15.57
CA ALA A 34 11.78 -18.09 16.82
C ALA A 34 10.89 -16.86 16.67
N ILE A 35 11.08 -16.07 15.60
CA ILE A 35 10.21 -14.93 15.29
C ILE A 35 8.77 -15.41 15.08
N GLY A 36 8.58 -16.46 14.28
CA GLY A 36 7.25 -17.05 14.07
C GLY A 36 6.60 -17.54 15.36
N GLY A 37 7.35 -18.23 16.21
CA GLY A 37 6.87 -18.71 17.52
C GLY A 37 6.53 -17.57 18.49
N LEU A 38 7.31 -16.49 18.52
CA LEU A 38 7.04 -15.31 19.33
C LEU A 38 5.74 -14.62 18.91
N VAL A 39 5.54 -14.43 17.60
CA VAL A 39 4.31 -13.83 17.07
C VAL A 39 3.11 -14.72 17.36
N ALA A 40 3.22 -16.04 17.18
CA ALA A 40 2.15 -16.97 17.50
C ALA A 40 1.80 -16.95 18.99
N ALA A 41 2.80 -16.89 19.87
CA ALA A 41 2.60 -16.79 21.31
C ALA A 41 1.89 -15.48 21.71
N HIS A 42 2.25 -14.37 21.09
CA HIS A 42 1.62 -13.06 21.30
C HIS A 42 0.15 -13.02 20.85
N VAL A 43 -0.16 -13.63 19.72
CA VAL A 43 -1.58 -13.74 19.30
C VAL A 43 -2.34 -14.65 20.27
N ALA A 44 -1.74 -15.79 20.65
CA ALA A 44 -2.39 -16.74 21.54
C ALA A 44 -2.64 -16.18 22.95
N SER A 45 -1.79 -15.29 23.48
CA SER A 45 -2.01 -14.66 24.80
C SER A 45 -3.29 -13.84 24.85
N HIS A 46 -3.69 -13.23 23.74
CA HIS A 46 -4.88 -12.40 23.65
C HIS A 46 -6.17 -13.17 23.37
N LEU A 47 -6.10 -14.44 22.98
CA LEU A 47 -7.28 -15.28 22.75
C LEU A 47 -7.84 -15.90 24.05
N GLY A 48 -7.12 -15.77 25.16
CA GLY A 48 -7.51 -16.34 26.45
C GLY A 48 -8.56 -15.50 27.20
N PRO A 49 -9.16 -16.04 28.28
CA PRO A 49 -10.19 -15.35 29.08
C PRO A 49 -9.73 -14.07 29.81
N GLY A 50 -8.46 -13.69 29.68
CA GLY A 50 -7.88 -12.45 30.22
C GLY A 50 -7.15 -11.62 29.16
N GLY A 51 -7.39 -11.88 27.87
CA GLY A 51 -6.88 -11.05 26.79
C GLY A 51 -7.61 -9.71 26.73
N SER A 52 -6.86 -8.63 26.49
CA SER A 52 -7.39 -7.28 26.31
C SER A 52 -6.80 -6.71 25.03
N ASN A 53 -7.64 -6.11 24.19
CA ASN A 53 -7.17 -5.42 23.00
C ASN A 53 -6.62 -4.02 23.31
N GLN A 54 -6.57 -3.62 24.58
CA GLN A 54 -5.98 -2.37 25.06
C GLN A 54 -4.70 -2.59 25.88
N ASP A 55 -4.43 -3.81 26.37
CA ASP A 55 -3.27 -4.11 27.21
C ASP A 55 -2.13 -4.66 26.36
N LEU A 56 -1.42 -3.78 25.66
CA LEU A 56 -0.45 -4.11 24.60
C LEU A 56 1.01 -4.09 25.07
N LEU A 57 1.27 -4.21 26.37
CA LEU A 57 2.65 -4.26 26.88
C LEU A 57 3.45 -5.42 26.24
N ASP A 58 2.80 -6.54 25.99
CA ASP A 58 3.42 -7.69 25.35
C ASP A 58 3.74 -7.45 23.86
N LEU A 59 3.00 -6.59 23.14
CA LEU A 59 3.35 -6.10 21.80
C LEU A 59 4.68 -5.34 21.83
N ALA A 60 4.89 -4.50 22.85
CA ALA A 60 6.16 -3.82 23.04
C ALA A 60 7.31 -4.82 23.22
N VAL A 61 7.10 -5.83 24.10
CA VAL A 61 8.09 -6.89 24.36
C VAL A 61 8.40 -7.68 23.09
N VAL A 62 7.38 -8.08 22.33
CA VAL A 62 7.55 -8.83 21.07
C VAL A 62 8.31 -7.98 20.06
N THR A 63 7.99 -6.70 19.93
CA THR A 63 8.70 -5.78 19.03
C THR A 63 10.20 -5.71 19.37
N VAL A 64 10.55 -5.55 20.65
CA VAL A 64 11.96 -5.54 21.10
C VAL A 64 12.64 -6.88 20.79
N LEU A 65 12.01 -8.00 21.12
CA LEU A 65 12.59 -9.32 20.87
C LEU A 65 12.81 -9.59 19.38
N LEU A 66 11.90 -9.15 18.51
CA LEU A 66 12.06 -9.25 17.06
C LEU A 66 13.25 -8.42 16.58
N LEU A 67 13.40 -7.18 17.06
CA LEU A 67 14.54 -6.33 16.75
C LEU A 67 15.86 -6.96 17.21
N GLU A 68 15.91 -7.53 18.41
CA GLU A 68 17.08 -8.24 18.94
C GLU A 68 17.46 -9.44 18.07
N LEU A 69 16.49 -10.30 17.73
CA LEU A 69 16.71 -11.49 16.91
C LEU A 69 17.24 -11.14 15.52
N VAL A 70 16.70 -10.07 14.94
CA VAL A 70 17.15 -9.55 13.66
C VAL A 70 18.54 -8.90 13.77
N ALA A 71 18.85 -8.18 14.84
CA ALA A 71 20.20 -7.66 15.07
C ALA A 71 21.25 -8.80 15.21
N ILE A 72 20.87 -9.88 15.90
CA ILE A 72 21.70 -11.09 16.01
C ILE A 72 21.94 -11.72 14.63
N SER A 73 20.91 -11.79 13.77
CA SER A 73 21.03 -12.39 12.44
C SER A 73 22.01 -11.64 11.54
N LEU A 74 22.15 -10.33 11.72
CA LEU A 74 23.09 -9.48 11.00
C LEU A 74 24.51 -9.54 11.54
N THR A 75 24.70 -10.00 12.78
CA THR A 75 26.02 -10.02 13.43
C THR A 75 26.94 -11.05 12.78
N GLY A 76 28.13 -10.62 12.35
CA GLY A 76 29.17 -11.47 11.78
C GLY A 76 28.89 -11.96 10.35
N GLN A 77 28.13 -11.17 9.58
CA GLN A 77 27.81 -11.40 8.17
C GLN A 77 28.58 -10.43 7.27
N ASP A 78 29.17 -10.93 6.18
CA ASP A 78 29.96 -10.10 5.26
C ASP A 78 29.10 -9.31 4.26
N ASN A 79 27.93 -9.85 3.90
CA ASN A 79 27.00 -9.25 2.91
C ASN A 79 25.86 -8.48 3.57
N LEU A 80 26.19 -7.51 4.42
CA LEU A 80 25.19 -6.72 5.19
C LEU A 80 24.18 -6.00 4.28
N LEU A 81 24.61 -5.46 3.14
CA LEU A 81 23.72 -4.71 2.23
C LEU A 81 22.63 -5.58 1.59
N ASP A 82 22.83 -6.89 1.53
CA ASP A 82 21.84 -7.85 1.01
C ASP A 82 20.99 -8.44 2.13
N ARG A 83 21.55 -8.58 3.35
CA ARG A 83 20.85 -9.16 4.49
C ARG A 83 19.98 -8.19 5.28
N ILE A 84 20.40 -6.93 5.44
CA ILE A 84 19.62 -5.92 6.19
C ILE A 84 18.19 -5.82 5.68
N PRO A 85 17.93 -5.77 4.37
CA PRO A 85 16.55 -5.63 3.94
C PRO A 85 15.66 -6.85 4.14
N ILE A 86 16.24 -8.06 4.13
CA ILE A 86 15.55 -9.29 4.51
C ILE A 86 15.23 -9.22 6.01
N ALA A 87 16.20 -8.80 6.81
CA ALA A 87 16.03 -8.56 8.24
C ALA A 87 14.87 -7.59 8.54
N LEU A 88 14.74 -6.49 7.78
CA LEU A 88 13.61 -5.56 7.90
C LEU A 88 12.26 -6.23 7.59
N ASP A 89 12.17 -7.09 6.56
CA ASP A 89 10.94 -7.84 6.27
C ASP A 89 10.56 -8.78 7.40
N TRP A 90 11.55 -9.39 8.07
CA TRP A 90 11.35 -10.27 9.23
C TRP A 90 11.00 -9.52 10.52
N VAL A 91 11.04 -8.19 10.53
CA VAL A 91 10.39 -7.37 11.58
C VAL A 91 8.97 -7.05 11.16
N VAL A 92 8.79 -6.45 9.97
CA VAL A 92 7.51 -5.87 9.54
C VAL A 92 6.45 -6.94 9.25
N LEU A 93 6.78 -7.97 8.46
CA LEU A 93 5.78 -8.94 8.01
C LEU A 93 5.25 -9.82 9.14
N PRO A 94 6.09 -10.34 10.06
CA PRO A 94 5.59 -11.12 11.19
C PRO A 94 4.73 -10.28 12.15
N LEU A 95 5.11 -9.03 12.43
CA LEU A 95 4.28 -8.13 13.25
C LEU A 95 2.92 -7.88 12.59
N LEU A 96 2.89 -7.62 11.28
CA LEU A 96 1.64 -7.44 10.54
C LEU A 96 0.78 -8.71 10.57
N ALA A 97 1.39 -9.87 10.33
CA ALA A 97 0.70 -11.15 10.37
C ALA A 97 0.08 -11.40 11.76
N GLY A 98 0.84 -11.13 12.83
CA GLY A 98 0.35 -11.21 14.20
C GLY A 98 -0.85 -10.30 14.44
N ARG A 99 -0.72 -9.02 14.09
CA ARG A 99 -1.82 -8.04 14.20
C ARG A 99 -3.05 -8.47 13.43
N MET A 100 -2.89 -8.97 12.19
CA MET A 100 -4.02 -9.36 11.37
C MET A 100 -4.72 -10.61 11.88
N LEU A 101 -3.96 -11.59 12.36
CA LEU A 101 -4.53 -12.78 13.00
C LEU A 101 -5.29 -12.40 14.28
N GLY A 102 -4.70 -11.57 15.15
CA GLY A 102 -5.37 -11.12 16.38
C GLY A 102 -6.61 -10.27 16.11
N ALA A 103 -6.56 -9.37 15.13
CA ALA A 103 -7.71 -8.53 14.77
C ALA A 103 -8.90 -9.34 14.24
N ILE A 104 -8.65 -10.39 13.45
CA ILE A 104 -9.71 -11.26 12.92
C ILE A 104 -10.19 -12.27 13.98
N ALA A 105 -9.30 -12.66 14.90
CA ALA A 105 -9.62 -13.63 15.94
C ALA A 105 -10.25 -12.95 17.17
N VAL A 106 -11.56 -12.73 17.11
CA VAL A 106 -12.37 -12.18 18.22
C VAL A 106 -11.89 -10.79 18.67
N GLU A 107 -11.41 -9.97 17.74
CA GLU A 107 -10.92 -8.61 18.00
C GLU A 107 -9.85 -8.55 19.11
N ALA A 108 -9.07 -9.62 19.24
CA ALA A 108 -8.04 -9.79 20.27
C ALA A 108 -6.89 -8.78 20.16
N LEU A 109 -6.66 -8.23 18.96
CA LEU A 109 -5.76 -7.10 18.72
C LEU A 109 -6.47 -6.00 17.95
N PRO A 110 -6.10 -4.72 18.15
CA PRO A 110 -6.69 -3.61 17.42
C PRO A 110 -6.56 -3.72 15.89
N PHE A 111 -7.65 -3.41 15.21
CA PHE A 111 -7.70 -3.40 13.75
C PHE A 111 -6.69 -2.38 13.18
N PRO A 112 -6.05 -2.63 12.03
CA PRO A 112 -5.26 -1.62 11.34
C PRO A 112 -6.05 -0.34 11.10
N LEU A 113 -5.35 0.80 11.11
CA LEU A 113 -5.90 2.12 10.76
C LEU A 113 -6.95 2.68 11.74
N SER A 114 -7.17 2.08 12.91
CA SER A 114 -8.15 2.55 13.91
C SER A 114 -7.54 3.03 15.23
N ILE A 115 -6.23 3.32 15.25
CA ILE A 115 -5.49 3.57 16.48
C ILE A 115 -5.41 5.06 16.77
N ASP A 116 -5.93 5.46 17.93
CA ASP A 116 -5.46 6.66 18.63
C ASP A 116 -4.42 6.24 19.68
N PRO A 117 -3.12 6.56 19.50
CA PRO A 117 -2.08 6.12 20.43
C PRO A 117 -2.12 6.85 21.78
N PHE A 118 -2.96 7.89 21.95
CA PHE A 118 -3.02 8.71 23.17
C PHE A 118 -4.29 8.48 24.01
N GLU A 119 -5.16 7.56 23.63
CA GLU A 119 -6.45 7.32 24.31
C GLU A 119 -6.33 6.45 25.59
N GLY A 120 -5.29 5.61 25.69
CA GLY A 120 -5.16 4.59 26.73
C GLY A 120 -4.13 4.88 27.82
N ASP A 121 -3.87 3.87 28.67
CA ASP A 121 -2.85 3.95 29.71
C ASP A 121 -1.43 4.10 29.14
N MET A 122 -0.58 4.85 29.85
CA MET A 122 0.78 5.15 29.40
C MET A 122 1.62 3.89 29.18
N LEU A 123 1.56 2.91 30.09
CA LEU A 123 2.42 1.73 30.07
C LEU A 123 1.84 0.63 29.16
N GLU A 124 0.53 0.45 29.21
CA GLU A 124 -0.16 -0.65 28.54
C GLU A 124 -0.58 -0.30 27.11
N TRP A 125 -0.73 0.98 26.76
CA TRP A 125 -1.18 1.42 25.44
C TRP A 125 -0.22 2.38 24.74
N GLU A 126 0.04 3.55 25.34
CA GLU A 126 0.81 4.62 24.69
C GLU A 126 2.24 4.17 24.38
N MET A 127 2.96 3.66 25.37
CA MET A 127 4.35 3.20 25.23
C MET A 127 4.53 2.11 24.17
N PRO A 128 3.72 1.04 24.13
CA PRO A 128 3.76 0.05 23.05
C PRO A 128 3.62 0.65 21.65
N TRP A 129 2.66 1.55 21.45
CA TRP A 129 2.47 2.20 20.15
C TRP A 129 3.63 3.12 19.80
N MET A 130 4.14 3.91 20.74
CA MET A 130 5.31 4.78 20.51
C MET A 130 6.56 3.98 20.17
N LEU A 131 6.77 2.84 20.84
CA LEU A 131 7.89 1.95 20.57
C LEU A 131 7.78 1.30 19.19
N LEU A 132 6.59 0.77 18.85
CA LEU A 132 6.34 0.18 17.55
C LEU A 132 6.54 1.21 16.44
N GLU A 133 5.96 2.40 16.57
CA GLU A 133 6.08 3.48 15.58
C GLU A 133 7.56 3.87 15.39
N SER A 134 8.30 4.04 16.49
CA SER A 134 9.74 4.33 16.45
C SER A 134 10.55 3.24 15.75
N ALA A 135 10.22 1.97 16.01
CA ALA A 135 10.84 0.83 15.34
C ALA A 135 10.55 0.83 13.83
N LEU A 136 9.31 1.11 13.44
CA LEU A 136 8.92 1.21 12.02
C LEU A 136 9.62 2.38 11.31
N ILE A 137 9.74 3.54 11.96
CA ILE A 137 10.54 4.67 11.44
C ILE A 137 11.98 4.23 11.21
N LEU A 138 12.59 3.56 12.19
CA LEU A 138 13.96 3.04 12.05
C LEU A 138 14.07 2.04 10.89
N CYS A 139 13.07 1.18 10.69
CA CYS A 139 13.03 0.27 9.54
C CYS A 139 13.03 1.05 8.21
N VAL A 140 12.21 2.09 8.08
CA VAL A 140 12.16 2.93 6.87
C VAL A 140 13.49 3.65 6.63
N LEU A 141 14.05 4.27 7.67
CA LEU A 141 15.32 5.01 7.57
C LEU A 141 16.47 4.08 7.19
N THR A 142 16.50 2.88 7.77
CA THR A 142 17.48 1.84 7.45
C THR A 142 17.34 1.38 6.00
N ASP A 143 16.11 1.17 5.51
CA ASP A 143 15.87 0.81 4.12
C ASP A 143 16.40 1.88 3.14
N VAL A 144 16.11 3.15 3.41
CA VAL A 144 16.60 4.29 2.63
C VAL A 144 18.13 4.37 2.67
N TRP A 145 18.73 4.12 3.83
CA TRP A 145 20.18 4.12 3.99
C TRP A 145 20.83 2.97 3.19
N VAL A 146 20.28 1.75 3.25
CA VAL A 146 20.78 0.61 2.47
C VAL A 146 20.66 0.90 0.98
N ASP A 147 19.54 1.43 0.50
CA ASP A 147 19.36 1.83 -0.90
C ASP A 147 20.48 2.77 -1.37
N ARG A 148 20.75 3.81 -0.58
CA ARG A 148 21.83 4.77 -0.87
C ARG A 148 23.19 4.11 -0.92
N ARG A 149 23.48 3.22 0.04
CA ARG A 149 24.78 2.57 0.14
C ARG A 149 25.02 1.55 -0.98
N ARG A 150 23.99 0.80 -1.38
CA ARG A 150 24.04 -0.13 -2.53
C ARG A 150 24.34 0.62 -3.83
N ARG A 151 23.65 1.72 -4.08
CA ARG A 151 23.91 2.57 -5.25
C ARG A 151 25.32 3.15 -5.25
N ALA A 152 25.79 3.64 -4.11
CA ALA A 152 27.16 4.14 -3.99
C ALA A 152 28.21 3.04 -4.26
N ALA A 153 27.84 1.77 -4.06
CA ALA A 153 28.67 0.61 -4.38
C ALA A 153 28.44 0.05 -5.81
N GLY A 154 27.67 0.74 -6.66
CA GLY A 154 27.39 0.30 -8.02
C GLY A 154 26.52 -0.96 -8.13
N ARG A 155 25.81 -1.34 -7.06
CA ARG A 155 24.93 -2.51 -7.06
C ARG A 155 23.58 -2.15 -7.67
N GLU A 156 23.00 -3.10 -8.39
CA GLU A 156 21.65 -2.98 -8.97
C GLU A 156 20.55 -2.94 -7.89
N ASP A 157 19.34 -2.54 -8.31
CA ASP A 157 18.16 -2.61 -7.45
C ASP A 157 17.93 -4.05 -7.02
N TRP A 158 17.60 -4.22 -5.75
CA TRP A 158 17.44 -5.52 -5.14
C TRP A 158 15.98 -5.83 -4.82
N LYS A 159 15.12 -4.80 -4.75
CA LYS A 159 13.68 -4.98 -4.60
C LYS A 159 13.03 -5.10 -5.96
N ASN A 160 12.25 -6.17 -6.14
CA ASN A 160 11.23 -6.19 -7.17
C ASN A 160 10.15 -5.14 -6.85
N SER A 161 9.55 -4.58 -7.90
CA SER A 161 8.56 -3.50 -7.81
C SER A 161 7.42 -3.77 -6.82
N SER A 162 6.89 -5.00 -6.77
CA SER A 162 5.87 -5.40 -5.80
C SER A 162 6.37 -5.40 -4.35
N GLY A 163 7.61 -5.81 -4.09
CA GLY A 163 8.17 -5.91 -2.74
C GLY A 163 8.35 -4.56 -2.06
N ARG A 164 8.71 -3.52 -2.81
CA ARG A 164 8.84 -2.15 -2.29
C ARG A 164 7.47 -1.59 -1.87
N GLY A 165 6.48 -1.73 -2.74
CA GLY A 165 5.10 -1.31 -2.46
C GLY A 165 4.46 -2.10 -1.32
N ALA A 166 4.61 -3.42 -1.32
CA ALA A 166 4.07 -4.30 -0.29
C ALA A 166 4.64 -3.98 1.10
N ARG A 167 5.95 -3.71 1.21
CA ARG A 167 6.55 -3.29 2.49
C ARG A 167 5.99 -1.95 2.95
N SER A 168 5.85 -0.96 2.06
CA SER A 168 5.25 0.32 2.47
C SER A 168 3.82 0.14 2.97
N LEU A 169 3.02 -0.68 2.29
CA LEU A 169 1.67 -1.00 2.73
C LEU A 169 1.67 -1.70 4.10
N ALA A 170 2.57 -2.67 4.30
CA ALA A 170 2.68 -3.39 5.56
C ALA A 170 3.04 -2.46 6.73
N ILE A 171 3.94 -1.51 6.51
CA ILE A 171 4.28 -0.49 7.52
C ILE A 171 3.06 0.41 7.79
N VAL A 172 2.33 0.85 6.77
CA VAL A 172 1.11 1.66 6.94
C VAL A 172 0.06 0.93 7.79
N LEU A 173 -0.15 -0.37 7.58
CA LEU A 173 -1.13 -1.15 8.35
C LEU A 173 -0.72 -1.39 9.81
N LEU A 174 0.57 -1.24 10.14
CA LEU A 174 1.07 -1.33 11.51
C LEU A 174 1.13 0.03 12.21
N SER A 175 1.40 1.08 11.44
CA SER A 175 1.65 2.45 11.87
C SER A 175 0.37 3.19 12.27
N PHE A 176 0.47 4.12 13.21
CA PHE A 176 -0.62 5.08 13.48
C PHE A 176 -0.48 6.38 12.66
N GLY A 177 0.60 6.56 11.89
CA GLY A 177 0.66 7.57 10.83
C GLY A 177 2.09 7.92 10.38
N PRO A 178 2.93 8.48 11.25
CA PRO A 178 4.27 8.97 10.90
C PRO A 178 5.16 7.99 10.12
N ALA A 179 5.30 6.76 10.60
CA ALA A 179 6.09 5.71 9.96
C ALA A 179 5.50 5.32 8.60
N GLY A 180 4.17 5.21 8.53
CA GLY A 180 3.43 4.95 7.29
C GLY A 180 3.66 6.02 6.23
N ILE A 181 3.57 7.30 6.61
CA ILE A 181 3.82 8.44 5.72
C ILE A 181 5.26 8.41 5.20
N LEU A 182 6.25 8.17 6.07
CA LEU A 182 7.65 8.04 5.68
C LEU A 182 7.90 6.84 4.76
N ALA A 183 7.25 5.71 5.03
CA ALA A 183 7.36 4.51 4.21
C ALA A 183 6.82 4.74 2.80
N VAL A 184 5.68 5.41 2.69
CA VAL A 184 5.05 5.77 1.41
C VAL A 184 5.93 6.76 0.64
N ALA A 185 6.39 7.83 1.29
CA ALA A 185 7.27 8.81 0.65
C ALA A 185 8.56 8.14 0.12
N SER A 186 9.15 7.25 0.92
CA SER A 186 10.30 6.45 0.51
C SER A 186 9.99 5.53 -0.68
N ALA A 187 8.86 4.82 -0.66
CA ALA A 187 8.45 3.92 -1.73
C ALA A 187 8.16 4.66 -3.05
N ILE A 188 7.54 5.84 -3.00
CA ILE A 188 7.31 6.69 -4.16
C ILE A 188 8.64 7.19 -4.73
N VAL A 189 9.53 7.74 -3.90
CA VAL A 189 10.82 8.29 -4.35
C VAL A 189 11.71 7.21 -4.96
N GLN A 190 11.83 6.06 -4.29
CA GLN A 190 12.62 4.95 -4.80
C GLN A 190 11.93 4.32 -6.02
N GLY A 191 10.61 4.09 -5.98
CA GLY A 191 9.85 3.52 -7.09
C GLY A 191 9.95 4.36 -8.36
N TRP A 192 9.90 5.69 -8.23
CA TRP A 192 10.15 6.60 -9.33
C TRP A 192 11.58 6.48 -9.87
N ARG A 193 12.58 6.50 -8.98
CA ARG A 193 14.00 6.40 -9.34
C ARG A 193 14.33 5.15 -10.14
N TYR A 194 13.76 4.01 -9.76
CA TYR A 194 14.01 2.72 -10.40
C TYR A 194 12.99 2.37 -11.50
N ARG A 195 12.12 3.31 -11.89
CA ARG A 195 11.04 3.07 -12.87
C ARG A 195 10.22 1.83 -12.54
N GLN A 196 9.67 1.82 -11.35
CA GLN A 196 8.84 0.75 -10.80
C GLN A 196 7.41 1.22 -10.59
N PRO A 197 6.56 1.22 -11.65
CA PRO A 197 5.19 1.68 -11.56
C PRO A 197 4.39 0.94 -10.49
N SER A 198 4.52 -0.39 -10.34
CA SER A 198 3.72 -1.10 -9.33
C SER A 198 4.11 -0.78 -7.89
N ALA A 199 5.38 -0.43 -7.62
CA ALA A 199 5.80 0.05 -6.30
C ALA A 199 5.07 1.34 -5.92
N VAL A 200 5.11 2.33 -6.84
CA VAL A 200 4.40 3.60 -6.67
C VAL A 200 2.89 3.36 -6.63
N GLY A 201 2.40 2.43 -7.44
CA GLY A 201 0.99 2.08 -7.55
C GLY A 201 0.38 1.55 -6.27
N ILE A 202 1.14 0.79 -5.49
CA ILE A 202 0.72 0.33 -4.15
C ILE A 202 0.91 1.44 -3.11
N ALA A 203 1.97 2.25 -3.25
CA ALA A 203 2.30 3.29 -2.29
C ALA A 203 1.27 4.44 -2.24
N ILE A 204 0.65 4.81 -3.37
CA ILE A 204 -0.35 5.88 -3.41
C ILE A 204 -1.57 5.61 -2.50
N PRO A 205 -2.32 4.50 -2.67
CA PRO A 205 -3.45 4.20 -1.80
C PRO A 205 -2.98 3.94 -0.36
N ALA A 206 -1.78 3.38 -0.17
CA ALA A 206 -1.17 3.28 1.16
C ALA A 206 -0.92 4.65 1.80
N GLY A 207 -0.58 5.69 1.04
CA GLY A 207 -0.47 7.07 1.52
C GLY A 207 -1.77 7.61 2.08
N LEU A 208 -2.89 7.33 1.42
CA LEU A 208 -4.20 7.73 1.92
C LEU A 208 -4.59 6.93 3.16
N MET A 209 -4.30 5.63 3.19
CA MET A 209 -4.49 4.84 4.41
C MET A 209 -3.64 5.37 5.58
N ALA A 210 -2.42 5.85 5.33
CA ALA A 210 -1.59 6.48 6.36
C ALA A 210 -2.18 7.82 6.85
N LEU A 211 -2.75 8.62 5.94
CA LEU A 211 -3.45 9.85 6.29
C LEU A 211 -4.71 9.55 7.12
N PHE A 212 -5.48 8.54 6.74
CA PHE A 212 -6.64 8.07 7.48
C PHE A 212 -6.25 7.58 8.88
N ALA A 213 -5.18 6.77 8.98
CA ALA A 213 -4.66 6.30 10.27
C ALA A 213 -4.27 7.47 11.19
N ALA A 214 -3.58 8.48 10.63
CA ALA A 214 -3.21 9.68 11.37
C ALA A 214 -4.44 10.48 11.85
N GLY A 215 -5.52 10.42 11.07
CA GLY A 215 -6.77 11.08 11.37
C GLY A 215 -7.45 10.64 12.67
N ASN A 216 -7.20 9.42 13.15
CA ASN A 216 -7.80 8.94 14.41
C ASN A 216 -7.37 9.76 15.63
N TRP A 217 -6.15 10.33 15.62
CA TRP A 217 -5.60 11.13 16.72
C TRP A 217 -5.29 12.58 16.32
N PHE A 218 -5.31 12.89 15.03
CA PHE A 218 -5.10 14.22 14.49
C PHE A 218 -6.29 14.65 13.63
N GLY A 219 -7.29 15.26 14.26
CA GLY A 219 -8.53 15.71 13.61
C GLY A 219 -8.36 16.43 12.26
N PRO A 220 -7.41 17.39 12.11
CA PRO A 220 -7.23 18.06 10.82
C PRO A 220 -6.84 17.14 9.66
N ALA A 221 -6.27 15.95 9.90
CA ALA A 221 -6.02 14.97 8.83
C ALA A 221 -7.32 14.31 8.33
N MET A 222 -8.30 14.05 9.21
CA MET A 222 -9.61 13.55 8.78
C MET A 222 -10.40 14.59 8.02
N ASP A 223 -10.34 15.85 8.46
CA ASP A 223 -11.08 16.94 7.83
C ASP A 223 -10.71 17.13 6.35
N VAL A 224 -9.44 16.91 5.99
CA VAL A 224 -8.94 17.06 4.61
C VAL A 224 -8.89 15.74 3.82
N PHE A 225 -9.19 14.61 4.46
CA PHE A 225 -9.04 13.29 3.84
C PHE A 225 -9.86 13.13 2.54
N PRO A 226 -11.15 13.54 2.48
CA PRO A 226 -11.93 13.45 1.24
C PRO A 226 -11.35 14.31 0.12
N GLU A 227 -10.98 15.56 0.39
CA GLU A 227 -10.44 16.50 -0.58
C GLU A 227 -9.08 16.03 -1.11
N VAL A 228 -8.19 15.56 -0.23
CA VAL A 228 -6.88 15.03 -0.61
C VAL A 228 -7.04 13.76 -1.46
N THR A 229 -7.98 12.89 -1.11
CA THR A 229 -8.27 11.67 -1.88
C THR A 229 -8.78 12.00 -3.29
N MET A 230 -9.76 12.91 -3.38
CA MET A 230 -10.30 13.37 -4.66
C MET A 230 -9.22 14.06 -5.51
N ALA A 231 -8.48 15.02 -4.92
CA ALA A 231 -7.44 15.76 -5.61
C ALA A 231 -6.33 14.83 -6.13
N THR A 232 -5.94 13.83 -5.34
CA THR A 232 -4.97 12.81 -5.76
C THR A 232 -5.53 11.97 -6.92
N GLY A 233 -6.77 11.52 -6.84
CA GLY A 233 -7.42 10.77 -7.91
C GLY A 233 -7.48 11.54 -9.23
N LEU A 234 -7.87 12.82 -9.18
CA LEU A 234 -7.92 13.70 -10.35
C LEU A 234 -6.52 13.99 -10.91
N LEU A 235 -5.52 14.23 -10.05
CA LEU A 235 -4.13 14.40 -10.48
C LEU A 235 -3.64 13.15 -11.23
N LEU A 236 -3.93 11.95 -10.73
CA LEU A 236 -3.53 10.70 -11.38
C LEU A 236 -4.24 10.48 -12.71
N LEU A 237 -5.49 10.92 -12.83
CA LEU A 237 -6.22 10.90 -14.10
C LEU A 237 -5.55 11.80 -15.15
N VAL A 238 -5.19 13.02 -14.75
CA VAL A 238 -4.46 13.96 -15.62
C VAL A 238 -3.10 13.38 -16.01
N LEU A 239 -2.35 12.81 -15.05
CA LEU A 239 -1.09 12.15 -15.33
C LEU A 239 -1.25 10.95 -16.26
N CYS A 240 -2.35 10.20 -16.15
CA CYS A 240 -2.70 9.11 -17.06
C CYS A 240 -2.86 9.63 -18.49
N ALA A 241 -3.60 10.71 -18.71
CA ALA A 241 -3.71 11.35 -20.02
C ALA A 241 -2.34 11.80 -20.55
N MET A 242 -1.50 12.37 -19.68
CA MET A 242 -0.16 12.84 -20.03
C MET A 242 0.83 11.72 -20.39
N THR A 243 0.52 10.44 -20.11
CA THR A 243 1.38 9.33 -20.54
C THR A 243 1.50 9.23 -22.05
N VAL A 244 0.50 9.68 -22.82
CA VAL A 244 0.53 9.69 -24.28
C VAL A 244 1.58 10.67 -24.82
N PRO A 245 1.51 11.99 -24.57
CA PRO A 245 2.50 12.93 -25.08
C PRO A 245 3.90 12.72 -24.48
N LEU A 246 3.98 12.22 -23.24
CA LEU A 246 5.26 12.02 -22.54
C LEU A 246 5.89 10.64 -22.80
N LYS A 247 5.26 9.78 -23.61
CA LYS A 247 5.72 8.39 -23.87
C LYS A 247 5.89 7.57 -22.57
N GLY A 248 5.03 7.81 -21.59
CA GLY A 248 5.08 7.21 -20.25
C GLY A 248 4.27 5.91 -20.12
N GLY A 249 4.23 5.07 -21.16
CA GLY A 249 3.32 3.91 -21.23
C GLY A 249 3.45 2.92 -20.06
N ASP A 250 4.62 2.82 -19.44
CA ASP A 250 4.86 1.96 -18.28
C ASP A 250 4.01 2.36 -17.06
N TRP A 251 3.63 3.63 -16.97
CA TRP A 251 2.88 4.20 -15.85
C TRP A 251 1.37 4.15 -16.04
N THR A 252 0.89 4.00 -17.28
CA THR A 252 -0.52 4.16 -17.65
C THR A 252 -1.46 3.29 -16.82
N MET A 253 -1.17 1.99 -16.68
CA MET A 253 -2.02 1.06 -15.94
C MET A 253 -2.12 1.44 -14.46
N MET A 254 -1.00 1.81 -13.84
CA MET A 254 -0.96 2.19 -12.43
C MET A 254 -1.70 3.52 -12.19
N LEU A 255 -1.54 4.49 -13.09
CA LEU A 255 -2.19 5.80 -12.99
C LEU A 255 -3.70 5.65 -13.18
N ALA A 256 -4.13 4.92 -14.21
CA ALA A 256 -5.53 4.61 -14.45
C ALA A 256 -6.15 3.87 -13.27
N PHE A 257 -5.50 2.81 -12.76
CA PHE A 257 -6.05 2.03 -11.66
C PHE A 257 -6.22 2.85 -10.38
N ASN A 258 -5.20 3.63 -10.01
CA ASN A 258 -5.31 4.46 -8.82
C ASN A 258 -6.29 5.62 -9.01
N SER A 259 -6.36 6.27 -10.18
CA SER A 259 -7.36 7.31 -10.40
C SER A 259 -8.78 6.77 -10.23
N HIS A 260 -9.08 5.58 -10.77
CA HIS A 260 -10.37 4.91 -10.58
C HIS A 260 -10.64 4.61 -9.11
N LEU A 261 -9.70 3.92 -8.46
CA LEU A 261 -9.84 3.51 -7.06
C LEU A 261 -10.19 4.72 -6.18
N LEU A 262 -9.44 5.82 -6.32
CA LEU A 262 -9.58 6.98 -5.45
C LEU A 262 -10.84 7.79 -5.76
N ILE A 263 -11.09 8.08 -7.04
CA ILE A 263 -12.26 8.87 -7.46
C ILE A 263 -13.54 8.12 -7.10
N ILE A 264 -13.64 6.82 -7.40
CA ILE A 264 -14.84 6.04 -7.12
C ILE A 264 -15.04 5.87 -5.62
N ALA A 265 -13.99 5.56 -4.85
CA ALA A 265 -14.12 5.36 -3.41
C ALA A 265 -14.67 6.61 -2.70
N VAL A 266 -14.10 7.79 -2.97
CA VAL A 266 -14.53 9.03 -2.28
C VAL A 266 -15.91 9.51 -2.74
N THR A 267 -16.22 9.36 -4.03
CA THR A 267 -17.52 9.79 -4.57
C THR A 267 -18.66 8.90 -4.10
N VAL A 268 -18.45 7.57 -4.03
CA VAL A 268 -19.43 6.66 -3.46
C VAL A 268 -19.61 6.91 -1.96
N ALA A 269 -18.53 7.17 -1.21
CA ALA A 269 -18.62 7.39 0.22
C ALA A 269 -19.33 8.70 0.61
N HIS A 270 -19.12 9.78 -0.14
CA HIS A 270 -19.59 11.12 0.25
C HIS A 270 -20.68 11.71 -0.66
N GLN A 271 -20.81 11.22 -1.89
CA GLN A 271 -21.56 11.90 -2.95
C GLN A 271 -22.30 10.91 -3.87
N ALA A 272 -22.68 9.74 -3.38
CA ALA A 272 -23.27 8.66 -4.18
C ALA A 272 -24.49 9.14 -5.01
N THR A 273 -25.43 9.84 -4.41
CA THR A 273 -26.66 10.27 -5.10
C THR A 273 -26.48 11.52 -5.98
N SER A 274 -25.26 12.04 -6.10
CA SER A 274 -24.98 13.25 -6.88
C SER A 274 -24.71 12.95 -8.36
N VAL A 275 -24.98 13.94 -9.21
CA VAL A 275 -24.59 13.94 -10.65
C VAL A 275 -23.07 13.82 -10.83
N LEU A 276 -22.28 14.14 -9.80
CA LEU A 276 -20.82 14.18 -9.88
C LEU A 276 -20.22 12.80 -10.21
N LEU A 277 -20.78 11.72 -9.66
CA LEU A 277 -20.25 10.37 -9.87
C LEU A 277 -20.36 9.93 -11.35
N PRO A 278 -21.53 10.01 -12.03
CA PRO A 278 -21.62 9.78 -13.48
C PRO A 278 -20.66 10.65 -14.31
N VAL A 279 -20.53 11.94 -13.97
CA VAL A 279 -19.61 12.85 -14.70
C VAL A 279 -18.17 12.39 -14.56
N LEU A 280 -17.76 11.98 -13.35
CA LEU A 280 -16.40 11.49 -13.10
C LEU A 280 -16.15 10.12 -13.73
N LEU A 281 -17.14 9.23 -13.78
CA LEU A 281 -17.05 7.96 -14.51
C LEU A 281 -16.92 8.16 -16.02
N ILE A 282 -17.62 9.13 -16.60
CA ILE A 282 -17.43 9.53 -18.01
C ILE A 282 -16.02 10.09 -18.23
N ALA A 283 -15.54 10.96 -17.34
CA ALA A 283 -14.18 11.50 -17.44
C ALA A 283 -13.10 10.40 -17.36
N LEU A 284 -13.28 9.44 -16.45
CA LEU A 284 -12.46 8.24 -16.32
C LEU A 284 -12.49 7.40 -17.60
N SER A 285 -13.69 7.09 -18.10
CA SER A 285 -13.94 6.34 -19.33
C SER A 285 -13.22 6.99 -20.52
N SER A 286 -13.52 8.26 -20.79
CA SER A 286 -12.95 9.02 -21.90
C SER A 286 -11.43 9.01 -21.86
N THR A 287 -10.84 9.25 -20.68
CA THR A 287 -9.39 9.30 -20.54
C THR A 287 -8.77 7.94 -20.84
N VAL A 288 -9.25 6.87 -20.20
CA VAL A 288 -8.66 5.54 -20.35
C VAL A 288 -8.90 4.96 -21.75
N TRP A 289 -10.06 5.23 -22.34
CA TRP A 289 -10.37 4.77 -23.69
C TRP A 289 -9.47 5.45 -24.74
N ILE A 290 -9.37 6.78 -24.70
CA ILE A 290 -8.51 7.55 -25.61
C ILE A 290 -7.06 7.12 -25.45
N VAL A 291 -6.56 7.01 -24.21
CA VAL A 291 -5.20 6.53 -23.95
C VAL A 291 -5.00 5.10 -24.47
N GLY A 292 -6.00 4.22 -24.31
CA GLY A 292 -5.98 2.85 -24.82
C GLY A 292 -5.94 2.74 -26.34
N ILE A 293 -6.55 3.67 -27.06
CA ILE A 293 -6.43 3.76 -28.52
C ILE A 293 -5.03 4.24 -28.91
N LEU A 294 -4.57 5.35 -28.32
CA LEU A 294 -3.31 6.00 -28.69
C LEU A 294 -2.06 5.20 -28.29
N GLN A 295 -2.16 4.37 -27.25
CA GLN A 295 -1.08 3.47 -26.82
C GLN A 295 -1.23 2.04 -27.34
N LEU A 296 -2.25 1.75 -28.16
CA LEU A 296 -2.55 0.40 -28.66
C LEU A 296 -2.64 -0.62 -27.51
N ARG A 297 -3.50 -0.34 -26.52
CA ARG A 297 -3.73 -1.22 -25.38
C ARG A 297 -5.18 -1.68 -25.31
N ARG A 298 -5.44 -2.90 -25.78
CA ARG A 298 -6.79 -3.50 -25.76
C ARG A 298 -7.48 -3.48 -24.40
N ALA A 299 -6.75 -3.78 -23.33
CA ALA A 299 -7.30 -3.80 -21.97
C ALA A 299 -7.90 -2.45 -21.56
N LEU A 300 -7.22 -1.33 -21.89
CA LEU A 300 -7.70 0.02 -21.57
C LEU A 300 -8.93 0.39 -22.41
N ARG A 301 -8.98 -0.04 -23.68
CA ARG A 301 -10.17 0.20 -24.53
C ARG A 301 -11.41 -0.50 -23.98
N ILE A 302 -11.26 -1.75 -23.53
CA ILE A 302 -12.36 -2.52 -22.92
C ILE A 302 -12.79 -1.89 -21.59
N TRP A 303 -11.83 -1.46 -20.78
CA TRP A 303 -12.11 -0.80 -19.51
C TRP A 303 -12.87 0.52 -19.72
N GLY A 304 -12.42 1.39 -20.61
CA GLY A 304 -13.12 2.63 -20.93
C GLY A 304 -14.58 2.39 -21.36
N LEU A 305 -14.84 1.41 -22.24
CA LEU A 305 -16.21 1.03 -22.60
C LEU A 305 -17.03 0.59 -21.38
N ALA A 306 -16.44 -0.21 -20.48
CA ALA A 306 -17.12 -0.64 -19.26
C ALA A 306 -17.46 0.54 -18.34
N ASP A 307 -16.54 1.49 -18.16
CA ASP A 307 -16.78 2.69 -17.34
C ASP A 307 -17.93 3.54 -17.90
N LEU A 308 -18.02 3.70 -19.22
CA LEU A 308 -19.13 4.41 -19.87
C LEU A 308 -20.48 3.72 -19.59
N LEU A 309 -20.53 2.39 -19.74
CA LEU A 309 -21.74 1.62 -19.44
C LEU A 309 -22.14 1.76 -17.97
N VAL A 310 -21.17 1.68 -17.05
CA VAL A 310 -21.42 1.89 -15.62
C VAL A 310 -21.92 3.31 -15.35
N ALA A 311 -21.34 4.33 -15.98
CA ALA A 311 -21.78 5.72 -15.84
C ALA A 311 -23.24 5.92 -16.28
N ILE A 312 -23.63 5.34 -17.42
CA ILE A 312 -25.01 5.41 -17.94
C ILE A 312 -25.98 4.71 -17.01
N VAL A 313 -25.69 3.46 -16.61
CA VAL A 313 -26.55 2.69 -15.71
C VAL A 313 -26.69 3.40 -14.37
N TYR A 314 -25.58 3.91 -13.82
CA TYR A 314 -25.60 4.65 -12.57
C TYR A 314 -26.43 5.93 -12.68
N GLY A 315 -26.22 6.72 -13.74
CA GLY A 315 -26.99 7.93 -14.02
C GLY A 315 -28.49 7.66 -14.08
N LEU A 316 -28.92 6.60 -14.75
CA LEU A 316 -30.33 6.26 -14.88
C LEU A 316 -30.99 5.81 -13.57
N ILE A 317 -30.22 5.19 -12.66
CA ILE A 317 -30.75 4.63 -11.41
C ILE A 317 -30.72 5.64 -10.26
N PHE A 318 -29.62 6.41 -10.14
CA PHE A 318 -29.31 7.17 -8.92
C PHE A 318 -29.38 8.68 -9.08
N VAL A 319 -29.40 9.23 -10.30
CA VAL A 319 -29.50 10.69 -10.51
C VAL A 319 -30.95 11.12 -10.53
N GLU A 320 -31.34 11.93 -9.55
CA GLU A 320 -32.64 12.58 -9.54
C GLU A 320 -32.82 13.51 -10.75
N GLY A 321 -34.01 13.48 -11.35
CA GLY A 321 -34.31 14.33 -12.51
C GLY A 321 -33.60 13.93 -13.81
N ILE A 322 -32.98 12.75 -13.91
CA ILE A 322 -32.30 12.29 -15.14
C ILE A 322 -33.23 12.19 -16.36
N PHE A 323 -34.53 11.96 -16.13
CA PHE A 323 -35.55 11.91 -17.18
C PHE A 323 -36.17 13.26 -17.52
N GLU A 324 -35.72 14.35 -16.88
CA GLU A 324 -36.10 15.69 -17.32
C GLU A 324 -35.54 15.95 -18.73
N PRO A 325 -36.30 16.59 -19.63
CA PRO A 325 -35.88 16.73 -21.02
C PRO A 325 -34.51 17.39 -21.20
N THR A 326 -34.18 18.37 -20.35
CA THR A 326 -32.92 19.12 -20.40
C THR A 326 -31.73 18.30 -19.92
N THR A 327 -31.86 17.59 -18.80
CA THR A 327 -30.78 16.75 -18.24
C THR A 327 -30.53 15.53 -19.11
N LEU A 328 -31.59 14.89 -19.62
CA LEU A 328 -31.49 13.78 -20.55
C LEU A 328 -30.80 14.18 -21.85
N LEU A 329 -31.17 15.33 -22.42
CA LEU A 329 -30.53 15.85 -23.64
C LEU A 329 -29.02 16.09 -23.43
N VAL A 330 -28.64 16.72 -22.31
CA VAL A 330 -27.23 16.95 -21.97
C VAL A 330 -26.48 15.63 -21.83
N ALA A 331 -27.04 14.66 -21.11
CA ALA A 331 -26.43 13.35 -20.95
C ALA A 331 -26.21 12.64 -22.29
N LEU A 332 -27.21 12.66 -23.18
CA LEU A 332 -27.10 12.08 -24.53
C LEU A 332 -26.05 12.78 -25.39
N VAL A 333 -25.94 14.11 -25.30
CA VAL A 333 -24.91 14.87 -26.04
C VAL A 333 -23.52 14.50 -25.56
N VAL A 334 -23.32 14.36 -24.24
CA VAL A 334 -22.02 13.95 -23.67
C VAL A 334 -21.63 12.55 -24.15
N VAL A 335 -22.54 11.59 -24.06
CA VAL A 335 -22.32 10.21 -24.55
C VAL A 335 -22.03 10.19 -26.05
N ALA A 336 -22.80 10.95 -26.85
CA ALA A 336 -22.60 11.03 -28.29
C ALA A 336 -21.24 11.66 -28.65
N ALA A 337 -20.82 12.68 -27.92
CA ALA A 337 -19.52 13.32 -28.12
C ALA A 337 -18.36 12.35 -27.82
N GLU A 338 -18.44 11.64 -26.70
CA GLU A 338 -17.44 10.63 -26.31
C GLU A 338 -17.33 9.51 -27.35
N LEU A 339 -18.45 8.90 -27.73
CA LEU A 339 -18.48 7.85 -28.76
C LEU A 339 -18.00 8.36 -30.11
N GLY A 340 -18.29 9.62 -30.46
CA GLY A 340 -17.81 10.26 -31.67
C GLY A 340 -16.28 10.40 -31.70
N VAL A 341 -15.69 10.87 -30.61
CA VAL A 341 -14.22 11.01 -30.45
C VAL A 341 -13.55 9.64 -30.52
N VAL A 342 -14.06 8.67 -29.77
CA VAL A 342 -13.54 7.31 -29.73
C VAL A 342 -13.62 6.64 -31.10
N SER A 343 -14.76 6.74 -31.79
CA SER A 343 -14.94 6.16 -33.12
C SER A 343 -14.00 6.79 -34.14
N TRP A 344 -13.86 8.12 -34.12
CA TRP A 344 -12.93 8.83 -35.01
C TRP A 344 -11.48 8.41 -34.76
N LEU A 345 -11.05 8.34 -33.50
CA LEU A 345 -9.70 7.88 -33.14
C LEU A 345 -9.48 6.40 -33.50
N GLY A 346 -10.50 5.56 -33.34
CA GLY A 346 -10.47 4.15 -33.71
C GLY A 346 -10.25 3.96 -35.20
N LEU A 347 -11.04 4.65 -36.03
CA LEU A 347 -10.90 4.63 -37.50
C LEU A 347 -9.53 5.15 -37.96
N ARG A 348 -9.04 6.24 -37.34
CA ARG A 348 -7.74 6.82 -37.69
C ARG A 348 -6.56 5.87 -37.42
N ASN A 349 -6.69 4.99 -36.44
CA ASN A 349 -5.61 4.06 -36.03
C ASN A 349 -5.93 2.59 -36.36
N GLU A 350 -6.92 2.34 -37.22
CA GLU A 350 -7.47 0.99 -37.48
C GLU A 350 -6.40 -0.03 -37.89
N GLU A 351 -5.52 0.33 -38.83
CA GLU A 351 -4.46 -0.56 -39.31
C GLU A 351 -3.48 -1.02 -38.22
N GLN A 352 -3.29 -0.20 -37.18
CA GLN A 352 -2.42 -0.51 -36.06
C GLN A 352 -3.19 -1.32 -35.01
N LEU A 353 -4.47 -1.00 -34.79
CA LEU A 353 -5.34 -1.67 -33.84
C LEU A 353 -5.69 -3.11 -34.26
N VAL A 354 -5.77 -3.41 -35.56
CA VAL A 354 -6.05 -4.78 -36.05
C VAL A 354 -4.87 -5.74 -35.78
N LYS A 355 -3.67 -5.20 -35.55
CA LYS A 355 -2.44 -5.97 -35.28
C LYS A 355 -2.20 -6.23 -33.78
N ASP A 356 -2.99 -5.60 -32.91
CA ASP A 356 -2.98 -5.68 -31.43
C ASP A 356 -4.16 -6.53 -30.92
#